data_AF-A0A517YAG9-F1
#
_entry.id   AF-A0A517YAG9-F1
#
_cell.length_a   1.000
_cell.length_b   1.000
_cell.length_c   1.000
_cell.angle_alpha   90.00
_cell.angle_beta   90.00
_cell.angle_gamma   90.00
#
_symmetry.space_group_name_H-M   'P 1'
#
loop_
_entity.id
_entity.type
_entity.pdbx_description
1 polymer ?
#
loop_
_entity_poly.entity_id
_entity_poly.type
_entity_poly.pdbx_seq_one_letter_code
_entity_poly.pdbx_strand_id
1 'polypeptide(L)'
;MEKCPTGTVGELAGCLPYNDHTSDVFFVGTCNDVSRLPPEFARAERFDGVVFIDLPNATQRQQIWELYLATFGLDPQQARPCDEQWTGAEVRACCRLAALLDVPLTVAAQNIAPIAVTAAESVERLRTWASGRCLAADQPGIYEHGANPATTRRKVSRSAQQN
;
A
#
# COMPACT_ATOMS: atom_id res chain seq x y z
N MET A 1 -29.08 -42.22 -19.74
CA MET A 1 -28.03 -43.06 -20.35
C MET A 1 -27.68 -42.43 -21.68
N GLU A 2 -26.78 -41.45 -21.68
CA GLU A 2 -26.31 -40.79 -22.89
C GLU A 2 -24.79 -40.93 -22.95
N LYS A 3 -24.30 -41.34 -24.11
CA LYS A 3 -22.99 -41.96 -24.31
C LYS A 3 -21.87 -40.92 -24.32
N CYS A 4 -20.78 -41.24 -23.64
CA CYS A 4 -19.50 -40.55 -23.74
C CYS A 4 -18.77 -40.99 -25.03
N PRO A 5 -18.30 -40.08 -25.89
CA PRO A 5 -17.29 -40.40 -26.89
C PRO A 5 -15.89 -40.00 -26.39
N THR A 6 -14.97 -40.93 -26.63
CA THR A 6 -13.55 -40.95 -26.31
C THR A 6 -12.78 -39.87 -27.07
N GLY A 7 -11.69 -39.39 -26.47
CA GLY A 7 -11.04 -38.13 -26.81
C GLY A 7 -10.26 -38.06 -28.12
N THR A 8 -10.08 -36.82 -28.56
CA THR A 8 -9.01 -36.41 -29.47
C THR A 8 -8.44 -35.09 -28.94
N VAL A 9 -7.10 -35.01 -28.93
CA VAL A 9 -6.26 -33.96 -28.38
C VAL A 9 -6.54 -32.62 -29.07
N GLY A 10 -7.03 -31.62 -28.33
CA GLY A 10 -7.04 -30.25 -28.81
C GLY A 10 -8.20 -29.37 -28.34
N GLU A 11 -8.37 -29.14 -27.04
CA GLU A 11 -9.04 -27.92 -26.54
C GLU A 11 -8.86 -27.79 -25.02
N LEU A 12 -7.67 -27.41 -24.57
CA LEU A 12 -7.44 -26.95 -23.19
C LEU A 12 -7.61 -25.42 -23.10
N ALA A 13 -8.70 -24.90 -23.67
CA ALA A 13 -9.04 -23.47 -23.63
C ALA A 13 -10.46 -23.22 -23.05
N GLY A 14 -11.05 -24.20 -22.36
CA GLY A 14 -12.48 -24.18 -22.03
C GLY A 14 -12.89 -24.25 -20.55
N CYS A 15 -11.96 -24.36 -19.59
CA CYS A 15 -12.34 -24.61 -18.19
C CYS A 15 -11.62 -23.69 -17.18
N LEU A 16 -11.93 -22.40 -17.24
CA LEU A 16 -11.95 -21.56 -16.03
C LEU A 16 -13.30 -20.82 -15.96
N PRO A 17 -14.41 -21.49 -15.61
CA PRO A 17 -15.58 -20.77 -15.11
C PRO A 17 -15.26 -20.39 -13.65
N TYR A 18 -14.46 -19.33 -13.47
CA TYR A 18 -14.31 -18.67 -12.16
C TYR A 18 -14.95 -17.30 -12.27
N ASN A 19 -16.26 -17.26 -12.49
CA ASN A 19 -17.04 -16.04 -12.36
C ASN A 19 -18.49 -16.28 -11.92
N ASP A 20 -18.74 -17.34 -11.16
CA ASP A 20 -20.07 -17.53 -10.57
C ASP A 20 -19.94 -18.16 -9.19
N HIS A 21 -19.50 -17.35 -8.22
CA HIS A 21 -19.58 -17.69 -6.81
C HIS A 21 -20.43 -16.66 -6.09
N THR A 22 -21.63 -17.10 -5.71
CA THR A 22 -22.53 -16.59 -4.68
C THR A 22 -21.89 -16.67 -3.28
N SER A 23 -20.75 -16.03 -3.08
CA SER A 23 -20.04 -16.02 -1.80
C SER A 23 -19.27 -14.70 -1.63
N ASP A 24 -19.50 -14.00 -0.52
CA ASP A 24 -18.84 -12.74 -0.16
C ASP A 24 -17.37 -12.98 0.25
N VAL A 25 -16.53 -13.40 -0.70
CA VAL A 25 -15.09 -13.63 -0.46
C VAL A 25 -14.33 -12.42 -0.97
N PHE A 26 -13.79 -11.62 -0.04
CA PHE A 26 -12.91 -10.49 -0.35
C PHE A 26 -11.45 -10.95 -0.33
N PHE A 27 -10.74 -10.74 -1.43
CA PHE A 27 -9.31 -11.05 -1.53
C PHE A 27 -8.48 -9.77 -1.46
N VAL A 28 -7.49 -9.75 -0.55
CA VAL A 28 -6.51 -8.67 -0.42
C VAL A 28 -5.12 -9.24 -0.62
N GLY A 29 -4.41 -8.71 -1.61
CA GLY A 29 -3.01 -9.03 -1.87
C GLY A 29 -2.14 -7.78 -1.72
N THR A 30 -0.93 -7.95 -1.20
CA THR A 30 0.09 -6.90 -1.19
C THR A 30 1.22 -7.27 -2.14
N CYS A 31 1.74 -6.30 -2.87
CA CYS A 31 2.88 -6.51 -3.75
C CYS A 31 3.83 -5.32 -3.65
N ASN A 32 5.12 -5.62 -3.42
CA ASN A 32 6.17 -4.61 -3.36
C ASN A 32 6.84 -4.39 -4.73
N ASP A 33 6.61 -5.25 -5.72
CA ASP A 33 7.23 -5.16 -7.05
C ASP A 33 6.18 -5.42 -8.14
N VAL A 34 5.77 -4.33 -8.79
CA VAL A 34 4.74 -4.38 -9.82
C VAL A 34 5.20 -5.03 -11.13
N SER A 35 6.51 -5.12 -11.38
CA SER A 35 7.04 -5.77 -12.58
C SER A 35 6.88 -7.29 -12.53
N ARG A 36 6.67 -7.85 -11.34
CA ARG A 36 6.38 -9.29 -11.15
C ARG A 36 4.89 -9.61 -11.26
N LEU A 37 4.01 -8.61 -11.29
CA LEU A 37 2.58 -8.83 -11.42
C LEU A 37 2.23 -9.08 -12.89
N PRO A 38 1.59 -10.22 -13.20
CA PRO A 38 1.10 -10.48 -14.55
C PRO A 38 0.09 -9.39 -14.98
N PRO A 39 0.14 -8.90 -16.24
CA PRO A 39 -0.77 -7.86 -16.73
C PRO A 39 -2.26 -8.27 -16.68
N GLU A 40 -2.55 -9.56 -16.50
CA GLU A 40 -3.88 -10.11 -16.25
C GLU A 40 -4.53 -9.57 -14.97
N PHE A 41 -3.74 -9.12 -13.98
CA PHE A 41 -4.25 -8.49 -12.75
C PHE A 41 -4.63 -7.03 -12.93
N ALA A 42 -4.13 -6.38 -13.99
CA ALA A 42 -4.46 -4.99 -14.33
C ALA A 42 -5.69 -4.88 -15.26
N ARG A 43 -6.25 -6.00 -15.71
CA ARG A 43 -7.52 -5.98 -16.47
C ARG A 43 -8.69 -5.86 -15.49
N ALA A 44 -9.56 -4.90 -15.77
CA ALA A 44 -10.85 -4.77 -15.10
C ALA A 44 -11.64 -6.09 -15.22
N GLU A 45 -12.39 -6.44 -14.17
CA GLU A 45 -13.21 -7.66 -13.95
C GLU A 45 -12.65 -8.75 -13.01
N ARG A 46 -11.40 -8.65 -12.50
CA ARG A 46 -10.91 -9.55 -11.42
C ARG A 46 -10.47 -8.86 -10.12
N PHE A 47 -10.03 -7.62 -10.20
CA PHE A 47 -9.64 -6.80 -9.06
C PHE A 47 -10.35 -5.45 -9.17
N ASP A 48 -11.27 -5.18 -8.24
CA ASP A 48 -12.12 -3.98 -8.26
C ASP A 48 -11.37 -2.68 -7.92
N GLY A 49 -10.15 -2.78 -7.41
CA GLY A 49 -9.34 -1.61 -7.13
C GLY A 49 -7.90 -1.94 -6.75
N VAL A 50 -6.97 -1.18 -7.31
CA VAL A 50 -5.57 -1.16 -6.86
C VAL A 50 -5.37 0.08 -6.00
N VAL A 51 -4.97 -0.12 -4.74
CA VAL A 51 -4.68 0.97 -3.80
C VAL A 51 -3.18 1.08 -3.63
N PHE A 52 -2.65 2.27 -3.85
CA PHE A 52 -1.24 2.57 -3.61
C PHE A 52 -1.07 3.17 -2.22
N ILE A 53 -0.13 2.60 -1.45
CA ILE A 53 0.22 3.04 -0.10
C ILE A 53 1.62 3.66 -0.20
N ASP A 54 1.70 4.96 0.06
CA ASP A 54 2.98 5.68 0.08
C ASP A 54 3.55 5.75 1.51
N LEU A 55 4.67 6.46 1.67
CA LEU A 55 5.27 6.74 2.96
C LEU A 55 4.29 7.48 3.88
N PRO A 56 4.27 7.14 5.18
CA PRO A 56 3.35 7.73 6.13
C PRO A 56 3.63 9.23 6.32
N ASN A 57 2.54 10.01 6.39
CA ASN A 57 2.54 11.43 6.74
C ASN A 57 2.96 11.66 8.20
N ALA A 58 3.32 12.89 8.57
CA ALA A 58 3.77 13.23 9.93
C ALA A 58 2.74 12.83 11.01
N THR A 59 1.45 13.04 10.76
CA THR A 59 0.37 12.62 11.68
C THR A 59 0.30 11.11 11.83
N GLN A 60 0.40 10.35 10.73
CA GLN A 60 0.39 8.88 10.78
C GLN A 60 1.64 8.35 11.48
N ARG A 61 2.81 8.94 11.24
CA ARG A 61 4.04 8.57 11.95
C ARG A 61 3.91 8.80 13.45
N GLN A 62 3.30 9.91 13.88
CA GLN A 62 3.04 10.14 15.29
C GLN A 62 2.17 9.04 15.91
N GLN A 63 1.10 8.62 15.23
CA GLN A 63 0.25 7.53 15.72
C GLN A 63 1.01 6.19 15.79
N ILE A 64 1.86 5.91 14.80
CA ILE A 64 2.72 4.73 14.79
C ILE A 64 3.71 4.74 15.96
N TRP A 65 4.30 5.90 16.26
CA TRP A 65 5.17 6.08 17.42
C TRP A 65 4.42 5.79 18.72
N GLU A 66 3.25 6.39 18.93
CA GLU A 66 2.43 6.17 20.12
C GLU A 66 2.10 4.68 20.32
N LEU A 67 1.73 3.97 19.25
CA LEU A 67 1.46 2.54 19.28
C LEU A 67 2.68 1.73 19.73
N TYR A 68 3.85 1.97 19.15
CA TYR A 68 5.05 1.19 19.48
C TYR A 68 5.65 1.57 20.83
N LEU A 69 5.60 2.85 21.21
CA LEU A 69 6.00 3.29 22.55
C LEU A 69 5.16 2.57 23.62
N ALA A 70 3.84 2.50 23.44
CA ALA A 70 2.95 1.75 24.31
C ALA A 70 3.24 0.24 24.29
N THR A 71 3.55 -0.33 23.12
CA THR A 71 3.86 -1.76 22.96
C THR A 71 5.15 -2.16 23.68
N PHE A 72 6.18 -1.32 23.65
CA PHE A 72 7.50 -1.59 24.25
C PHE A 72 7.67 -0.98 25.65
N GLY A 73 6.66 -0.28 26.18
CA GLY A 73 6.71 0.33 27.51
C GLY A 73 7.71 1.48 27.64
N LEU A 74 7.99 2.18 26.53
CA LEU A 74 8.95 3.28 26.48
C LEU A 74 8.26 4.61 26.82
N ASP A 75 9.00 5.54 27.43
CA ASP A 75 8.47 6.86 27.79
C ASP A 75 8.08 7.66 26.54
N PRO A 76 6.81 8.09 26.40
CA PRO A 76 6.36 8.90 25.28
C PRO A 76 6.89 10.35 25.27
N GLN A 77 7.46 10.84 26.38
CA GLN A 77 8.01 12.20 26.47
C GLN A 77 9.47 12.30 26.02
N GLN A 78 10.14 11.17 25.75
CA GLN A 78 11.53 11.18 25.36
C GLN A 78 11.76 11.88 24.00
N ALA A 79 12.97 12.40 23.79
CA ALA A 79 13.34 13.06 22.54
C ALA A 79 13.23 12.08 21.35
N ARG A 80 12.40 12.42 20.37
CA ARG A 80 12.22 11.64 19.15
C ARG A 80 13.34 11.96 18.14
N PRO A 81 13.93 10.93 17.50
CA PRO A 81 14.91 11.14 16.42
C PRO A 81 14.24 11.75 15.18
N CYS A 82 15.04 12.27 14.24
CA CYS A 82 14.54 12.70 12.94
C CYS A 82 13.99 11.48 12.18
N ASP A 83 12.66 11.41 12.06
CA ASP A 83 11.90 10.34 11.41
C ASP A 83 11.52 10.68 9.96
N GLU A 84 12.16 11.70 9.37
CA GLU A 84 11.96 12.07 7.98
C GLU A 84 12.23 10.86 7.08
N GLN A 85 11.17 10.36 6.42
CA GLN A 85 11.16 9.22 5.49
C GLN A 85 11.21 7.82 6.13
N TRP A 86 10.92 7.69 7.43
CA TRP A 86 10.81 6.38 8.07
C TRP A 86 9.46 5.73 7.77
N THR A 87 9.47 4.42 7.52
CA THR A 87 8.24 3.62 7.50
C THR A 87 7.91 3.10 8.90
N GLY A 88 6.72 2.53 9.07
CA GLY A 88 6.34 1.90 10.34
C GLY A 88 7.24 0.73 10.75
N ALA A 89 7.98 0.13 9.81
CA ALA A 89 8.95 -0.92 10.12
C ALA A 89 10.21 -0.36 10.80
N GLU A 90 10.75 0.78 10.33
CA GLU A 90 11.88 1.45 10.99
C GLU A 90 11.52 1.94 12.39
N VAL A 91 10.34 2.55 12.56
CA VAL A 91 9.88 2.99 13.90
C VAL A 91 9.81 1.80 14.86
N ARG A 92 9.24 0.68 14.41
CA ARG A 92 9.20 -0.56 15.21
C ARG A 92 10.59 -1.06 15.56
N ALA A 93 11.50 -1.08 14.58
CA ALA A 93 12.87 -1.53 14.78
C ALA A 93 13.60 -0.64 15.80
N CYS A 94 13.38 0.67 15.73
CA CYS A 94 13.92 1.65 16.68
C CYS A 94 13.47 1.37 18.10
N CYS A 95 12.16 1.28 18.33
CA CYS A 95 11.61 1.00 19.65
C CYS A 95 12.08 -0.37 20.17
N ARG A 96 12.16 -1.37 19.29
CA ARG A 96 12.66 -2.71 19.65
C ARG A 96 14.12 -2.67 20.09
N LEU A 97 14.98 -1.95 19.36
CA LEU A 97 16.41 -1.82 19.68
C LEU A 97 16.61 -1.02 20.97
N ALA A 98 15.88 0.07 21.15
CA ALA A 98 15.91 0.87 22.37
C ALA A 98 15.53 0.04 23.60
N ALA A 99 14.45 -0.74 23.51
CA ALA A 99 14.03 -1.63 24.60
C ALA A 99 15.00 -2.80 24.83
N LEU A 100 15.66 -3.31 23.79
CA LEU A 100 16.59 -4.44 23.92
C LEU A 100 17.94 -4.03 24.50
N LEU A 101 18.44 -2.86 24.11
CA LEU A 101 19.76 -2.35 24.51
C LEU A 101 19.69 -1.40 25.71
N ASP A 102 18.48 -1.06 26.16
CA ASP A 102 18.22 -0.06 27.22
C ASP A 102 18.88 1.29 26.93
N VAL A 103 18.79 1.73 25.67
CA VAL A 103 19.37 2.99 25.18
C VAL A 103 18.26 3.95 24.74
N PRO A 104 18.50 5.28 24.79
CA PRO A 104 17.51 6.25 24.30
C PRO A 104 17.24 6.06 22.80
N LEU A 105 16.02 6.40 22.36
CA LEU A 105 15.60 6.28 20.96
C LEU A 105 16.54 6.99 19.97
N THR A 106 17.15 8.11 20.38
CA THR A 106 18.09 8.87 19.55
C THR A 106 19.38 8.09 19.23
N VAL A 107 19.81 7.20 20.13
CA VAL A 107 20.97 6.33 19.94
C VAL A 107 20.58 5.09 19.15
N ALA A 108 19.41 4.50 19.45
CA ALA A 108 18.88 3.38 18.67
C ALA A 108 18.68 3.75 17.19
N ALA A 109 18.22 4.97 16.92
CA ALA A 109 18.00 5.50 15.57
C ALA A 109 19.25 5.49 14.68
N GLN A 110 20.45 5.64 15.26
CA GLN A 110 21.70 5.66 14.49
C GLN A 110 22.02 4.31 13.83
N ASN A 111 21.40 3.23 14.33
CA ASN A 111 21.62 1.87 13.83
C ASN A 111 20.54 1.45 12.82
N ILE A 112 19.71 2.38 12.36
CA ILE A 112 18.59 2.10 11.46
C ILE A 112 18.87 2.73 10.10
N ALA A 113 18.90 1.90 9.07
CA ALA A 113 18.98 2.35 7.69
C ALA A 113 17.55 2.51 7.13
N PRO A 114 17.11 3.73 6.80
CA PRO A 114 15.78 3.94 6.24
C PRO A 114 15.65 3.35 4.84
N ILE A 115 14.57 2.60 4.61
CA ILE A 115 14.26 1.94 3.34
C ILE A 115 14.05 2.98 2.24
N ALA A 116 13.48 4.13 2.59
CA ALA A 116 13.31 5.24 1.66
C ALA A 116 14.63 5.73 1.05
N VAL A 117 15.76 5.56 1.77
CA VAL A 117 17.10 5.91 1.26
C VAL A 117 17.73 4.73 0.54
N THR A 118 17.66 3.51 1.11
CA THR A 118 18.32 2.34 0.51
C THR A 118 17.62 1.82 -0.75
N ALA A 119 16.32 2.04 -0.87
CA ALA A 119 15.49 1.58 -1.99
C ALA A 119 14.76 2.73 -2.71
N ALA A 120 15.29 3.96 -2.58
CA ALA A 120 14.71 5.18 -3.16
C ALA A 120 14.31 5.02 -4.63
N GLU A 121 15.20 4.46 -5.46
CA GLU A 121 14.96 4.26 -6.89
C GLU A 121 13.81 3.29 -7.18
N SER A 122 13.64 2.27 -6.34
CA SER A 122 12.55 1.31 -6.48
C SER A 122 11.22 1.91 -6.03
N VAL A 123 11.22 2.70 -4.97
CA VAL A 123 10.04 3.46 -4.53
C VAL A 123 9.60 4.45 -5.61
N GLU A 124 10.53 5.21 -6.17
CA GLU A 124 10.26 6.21 -7.20
C GLU A 124 9.65 5.58 -8.48
N ARG A 125 10.19 4.43 -8.90
CA ARG A 125 9.64 3.66 -10.02
C ARG A 125 8.20 3.21 -9.76
N LEU A 126 7.91 2.76 -8.54
CA LEU A 126 6.56 2.34 -8.15
C LEU A 126 5.59 3.52 -8.10
N ARG A 127 6.01 4.67 -7.56
CA ARG A 127 5.20 5.89 -7.53
C ARG A 127 4.87 6.38 -8.93
N THR A 128 5.85 6.38 -9.83
CA THR A 128 5.64 6.72 -11.24
C THR A 128 4.66 5.76 -11.92
N TRP A 129 4.76 4.46 -11.66
CA TRP A 129 3.82 3.46 -12.18
C TRP A 129 2.41 3.63 -11.63
N ALA A 130 2.28 3.95 -10.33
CA ALA A 130 1.00 4.10 -9.65
C ALA A 130 0.25 5.37 -10.05
N SER A 131 0.98 6.40 -10.46
CA SER A 131 0.44 7.69 -10.91
C SER A 131 -0.60 7.50 -12.03
N GLY A 132 -1.84 7.92 -11.79
CA GLY A 132 -2.94 7.80 -12.76
C GLY A 132 -3.54 6.40 -12.90
N ARG A 133 -3.01 5.37 -12.21
CA ARG A 133 -3.45 3.97 -12.34
C ARG A 133 -4.05 3.39 -11.06
N CYS A 134 -3.65 3.92 -9.90
CA CYS A 134 -4.05 3.42 -8.59
C CYS A 134 -4.85 4.48 -7.82
N LEU A 135 -5.63 4.03 -6.83
CA LEU A 135 -6.26 4.91 -5.85
C LEU A 135 -5.25 5.24 -4.74
N ALA A 136 -5.28 6.47 -4.22
CA ALA A 136 -4.45 6.83 -3.08
C ALA A 136 -5.05 6.27 -1.78
N ALA A 137 -4.23 5.67 -0.91
CA ALA A 137 -4.70 5.20 0.40
C ALA A 137 -5.02 6.37 1.36
N ASP A 138 -4.26 7.46 1.26
CA ASP A 138 -4.38 8.62 2.16
C ASP A 138 -5.50 9.59 1.78
N GLN A 139 -5.89 9.63 0.50
CA GLN A 139 -6.82 10.63 -0.01
C GLN A 139 -7.86 9.98 -0.93
N PRO A 140 -9.12 10.46 -0.91
CA PRO A 140 -10.14 9.98 -1.83
C PRO A 140 -9.81 10.46 -3.25
N GLY A 141 -9.33 9.55 -4.10
CA GLY A 141 -9.03 9.85 -5.51
C GLY A 141 -7.98 8.95 -6.12
N ILE A 142 -7.62 9.27 -7.36
CA ILE A 142 -6.52 8.64 -8.08
C ILE A 142 -5.20 9.16 -7.51
N TYR A 143 -4.24 8.27 -7.28
CA TYR A 143 -2.89 8.63 -6.86
C TYR A 143 -2.17 9.37 -7.99
N GLU A 144 -1.58 10.52 -7.69
CA GLU A 144 -0.79 11.31 -8.63
C GLU A 144 0.61 11.56 -8.04
N HIS A 145 1.65 11.09 -8.73
CA HIS A 145 3.02 11.37 -8.36
C HIS A 145 3.50 12.66 -9.07
N GLY A 146 3.91 13.66 -8.30
CA GLY A 146 4.40 14.95 -8.83
C GLY A 146 3.35 16.05 -8.98
N ALA A 147 2.11 15.84 -8.51
CA ALA A 147 1.13 16.92 -8.42
C ALA A 147 1.52 17.86 -7.27
N ASN A 148 1.94 19.07 -7.62
CA ASN A 148 1.95 20.22 -6.72
C ASN A 148 0.60 20.26 -5.98
N PRO A 149 0.53 20.28 -4.63
CA PRO A 149 -0.72 20.14 -3.87
C PRO A 149 -1.71 21.31 -4.02
N ALA A 150 -1.54 22.18 -5.02
CA ALA A 150 -2.47 23.21 -5.38
C ALA A 150 -3.27 22.79 -6.62
N THR A 151 -4.60 22.72 -6.47
CA THR A 151 -5.61 22.41 -7.50
C THR A 151 -5.71 20.92 -7.80
N THR A 152 -6.68 20.19 -7.24
CA THR A 152 -7.99 20.11 -7.86
C THR A 152 -9.04 19.64 -6.84
N ARG A 153 -9.62 20.58 -6.08
CA ARG A 153 -11.01 20.40 -5.64
C ARG A 153 -11.88 20.52 -6.88
N ARG A 154 -12.19 19.40 -7.55
CA ARG A 154 -13.33 19.35 -8.48
C ARG A 154 -14.58 19.58 -7.62
N LYS A 155 -14.98 20.84 -7.45
CA LYS A 155 -16.33 21.21 -7.03
C LYS A 155 -17.25 20.64 -8.11
N VAL A 156 -17.88 19.50 -7.82
CA VAL A 156 -19.04 19.06 -8.57
C VAL A 156 -20.15 20.06 -8.24
N SER A 157 -20.24 21.13 -9.02
CA SER A 157 -21.43 21.98 -9.01
C SER A 157 -22.55 21.13 -9.59
N ARG A 158 -23.42 20.60 -8.72
CA ARG A 158 -24.72 20.08 -9.15
C ARG A 158 -25.47 21.26 -9.76
N SER A 159 -25.51 21.34 -11.09
CA SER A 159 -26.44 22.20 -11.80
C SER A 159 -27.85 21.70 -11.49
N ALA A 160 -28.55 22.42 -10.61
CA ALA A 160 -29.98 22.24 -10.42
C ALA A 160 -30.67 22.69 -11.72
N GLN A 161 -30.96 21.72 -12.57
CA GLN A 161 -31.73 21.91 -13.78
C GLN A 161 -33.21 21.67 -13.45
N GLN A 162 -33.99 22.75 -13.56
CA GLN A 162 -35.42 22.81 -13.90
C GLN A 162 -36.46 22.22 -12.93
N ASN A 163 -37.31 23.09 -12.36
CA ASN A 163 -38.57 23.50 -13.00
C ASN A 163 -39.18 24.73 -12.30
#